data_AF-A0ABC9IQL4-F1
#
_entry.id   AF-A0ABC9IQL4-F1
#
_cell.length_a   1.000
_cell.length_b   1.000
_cell.length_c   1.000
_cell.angle_alpha   90.00
_cell.angle_beta   90.00
_cell.angle_gamma   90.00
#
_symmetry.space_group_name_H-M   'P 1'
#
loop_
_entity.id
_entity.type
_entity.pdbx_description
1 polymer ?
#
loop_
_entity_poly.entity_id
_entity_poly.type
_entity_poly.pdbx_seq_one_letter_code
_entity_poly.pdbx_strand_id
1 'polypeptide(L)'
;MKGTLTRAALAAGGMMVTSAVMAGSLALPTAQSLAGQWQVADSERQCQIEFLANEQSETNGYQLVDRQRCLQSVFAAEVVGWRPAPDGIALLQADGSTLAFFSRDGDLYRNQLGAGDALTLKALA
;
A
#
# COMPACT_ATOMS: atom_id res chain seq x y z
N MET A 1 56.74 -25.49 53.74
CA MET A 1 57.44 -25.11 52.50
C MET A 1 56.95 -26.03 51.38
N LYS A 2 56.57 -25.49 50.20
CA LYS A 2 55.95 -26.22 49.05
C LYS A 2 54.54 -26.78 49.39
N GLY A 3 53.51 -26.74 48.56
CA GLY A 3 53.20 -26.14 47.23
C GLY A 3 51.67 -26.29 47.00
N THR A 4 50.99 -25.92 45.91
CA THR A 4 51.34 -25.24 44.63
C THR A 4 50.05 -24.57 44.09
N LEU A 5 50.13 -23.57 43.21
CA LEU A 5 48.95 -22.90 42.61
C LEU A 5 48.20 -23.78 41.59
N THR A 6 46.87 -23.68 41.53
CA THR A 6 46.13 -23.68 40.25
C THR A 6 44.82 -22.90 40.38
N ARG A 7 44.51 -22.04 39.40
CA ARG A 7 43.22 -21.33 39.28
C ARG A 7 42.36 -22.07 38.26
N ALA A 8 41.05 -22.09 38.46
CA ALA A 8 40.08 -22.33 37.39
C ALA A 8 38.89 -21.38 37.60
N ALA A 9 38.69 -20.46 36.66
CA ALA A 9 37.52 -19.57 36.64
C ALA A 9 36.59 -20.05 35.52
N LEU A 10 35.40 -20.50 35.89
CA LEU A 10 34.35 -20.89 34.94
C LEU A 10 33.46 -19.68 34.66
N ALA A 11 33.70 -19.01 33.54
CA ALA A 11 32.81 -17.96 33.04
C ALA A 11 31.67 -18.60 32.24
N ALA A 12 30.49 -18.69 32.85
CA ALA A 12 29.27 -19.13 32.17
C ALA A 12 28.59 -17.95 31.46
N GLY A 13 28.86 -17.78 30.16
CA GLY A 13 28.17 -16.79 29.32
C GLY A 13 26.80 -17.31 28.88
N GLY A 14 25.72 -16.64 29.29
CA GLY A 14 24.35 -16.93 28.82
C GLY A 14 24.12 -16.42 27.40
N MET A 15 23.46 -17.23 26.56
CA MET A 15 23.14 -16.88 25.17
C MET A 15 22.18 -15.68 25.08
N MET A 16 22.52 -14.71 24.23
CA MET A 16 21.56 -13.72 23.75
C MET A 16 20.71 -14.35 22.65
N VAL A 17 19.40 -14.46 22.85
CA VAL A 17 18.47 -14.94 21.82
C VAL A 17 18.21 -13.81 20.82
N THR A 18 18.93 -13.82 19.70
CA THR A 18 18.65 -12.92 18.58
C THR A 18 17.41 -13.40 17.83
N SER A 19 16.27 -12.72 18.03
CA SER A 19 15.06 -12.95 17.26
C SER A 19 15.30 -12.55 15.80
N ALA A 20 15.40 -13.52 14.90
CA ALA A 20 15.45 -13.27 13.46
C ALA A 20 14.08 -12.76 12.99
N VAL A 21 13.99 -11.46 12.68
CA VAL A 21 12.81 -10.89 12.04
C VAL A 21 12.82 -11.32 10.58
N MET A 22 11.97 -12.28 10.21
CA MET A 22 11.86 -12.73 8.82
C MET A 22 11.20 -11.62 7.99
N ALA A 23 12.00 -10.94 7.17
CA ALA A 23 11.50 -9.97 6.20
C ALA A 23 10.78 -10.71 5.06
N GLY A 24 9.50 -11.02 5.26
CA GLY A 24 8.64 -11.59 4.23
C GLY A 24 8.29 -10.54 3.17
N SER A 25 8.41 -10.89 1.90
CA SER A 25 7.90 -10.07 0.80
C SER A 25 6.37 -10.19 0.71
N LEU A 26 5.70 -9.05 0.53
CA LEU A 26 4.28 -9.03 0.20
C LEU A 26 4.07 -9.44 -1.27
N ALA A 27 3.05 -10.23 -1.54
CA ALA A 27 2.67 -10.59 -2.90
C ALA A 27 2.02 -9.40 -3.61
N LEU A 28 2.43 -9.13 -4.85
CA LEU A 28 1.81 -8.12 -5.71
C LEU A 28 0.48 -8.67 -6.26
N PRO A 29 -0.68 -8.02 -6.01
CA PRO A 29 -1.95 -8.41 -6.62
C PRO A 29 -1.92 -8.22 -8.14
N THR A 30 -2.61 -9.08 -8.88
CA THR A 30 -2.82 -8.89 -10.33
C THR A 30 -3.91 -7.85 -10.58
N ALA A 31 -3.86 -7.16 -11.71
CA ALA A 31 -4.91 -6.20 -12.05
C ALA A 31 -6.29 -6.88 -12.16
N GLN A 32 -6.34 -8.11 -12.68
CA GLN A 32 -7.57 -8.91 -12.78
C GLN A 32 -8.17 -9.24 -11.41
N SER A 33 -7.35 -9.34 -10.35
CA SER A 33 -7.82 -9.58 -8.97
C SER A 33 -8.41 -8.36 -8.28
N LEU A 34 -8.20 -7.16 -8.84
CA LEU A 34 -8.67 -5.87 -8.30
C LEU A 34 -9.60 -5.10 -9.27
N ALA A 35 -9.82 -5.61 -10.48
CA ALA A 35 -10.75 -5.02 -11.44
C ALA A 35 -12.21 -5.16 -10.95
N GLY A 36 -13.05 -4.16 -11.26
CA GLY A 36 -14.44 -4.10 -10.80
C GLY A 36 -14.86 -2.70 -10.38
N GLN A 37 -16.00 -2.59 -9.68
CA GLN A 37 -16.53 -1.33 -9.16
C GLN A 37 -15.90 -0.99 -7.80
N TRP A 38 -15.52 0.26 -7.63
CA TRP A 38 -14.90 0.81 -6.43
C TRP A 38 -15.54 2.14 -6.05
N GLN A 39 -15.38 2.51 -4.78
CA GLN A 39 -15.77 3.78 -4.22
C GLN A 39 -14.55 4.49 -3.63
N VAL A 40 -14.29 5.72 -4.07
CA VAL A 40 -13.43 6.68 -3.38
C VAL A 40 -14.32 7.57 -2.50
N ALA A 41 -13.96 7.80 -1.24
CA ALA A 41 -14.75 8.66 -0.34
C ALA A 41 -13.91 9.42 0.70
N ASP A 42 -14.34 10.64 1.02
CA ASP A 42 -13.93 11.43 2.18
C ASP A 42 -15.11 11.57 3.18
N SER A 43 -15.09 12.58 4.06
CA SER A 43 -16.17 12.80 5.03
C SER A 43 -17.45 13.39 4.42
N GLU A 44 -17.36 14.02 3.24
CA GLU A 44 -18.44 14.78 2.60
C GLU A 44 -18.96 14.11 1.32
N ARG A 45 -18.11 13.34 0.63
CA ARG A 45 -18.29 12.94 -0.78
C ARG A 45 -18.02 11.46 -0.99
N GLN A 46 -18.72 10.90 -1.98
CA GLN A 46 -18.55 9.53 -2.45
C GLN A 46 -18.50 9.49 -3.97
N CYS A 47 -17.54 8.76 -4.52
CA CYS A 47 -17.23 8.68 -5.95
C CYS A 47 -17.18 7.23 -6.40
N GLN A 48 -18.08 6.84 -7.31
CA GLN A 48 -18.06 5.50 -7.90
C GLN A 48 -17.19 5.47 -9.16
N ILE A 49 -16.24 4.55 -9.20
CA ILE A 49 -15.28 4.38 -10.29
C ILE A 49 -15.10 2.90 -10.62
N GLU A 50 -14.61 2.62 -11.82
CA GLU A 50 -14.35 1.25 -12.25
C GLU A 50 -12.86 1.07 -12.58
N PHE A 51 -12.25 0.06 -11.97
CA PHE A 51 -10.90 -0.40 -12.31
C PHE A 51 -11.00 -1.45 -13.40
N LEU A 52 -10.40 -1.18 -14.57
CA LEU A 52 -10.27 -2.14 -15.66
C LEU A 52 -8.90 -2.82 -15.58
N ALA A 53 -8.81 -4.08 -15.98
CA ALA A 53 -7.54 -4.82 -16.07
C ALA A 53 -6.80 -4.61 -17.41
N ASN A 54 -7.27 -3.69 -18.26
CA ASN A 54 -6.63 -3.29 -19.50
C ASN A 54 -5.43 -2.39 -19.20
N GLU A 55 -4.27 -2.70 -19.78
CA GLU A 55 -3.07 -1.88 -19.63
C GLU A 55 -3.26 -0.47 -20.25
N GLN A 56 -2.55 0.50 -19.68
CA GLN A 56 -2.46 1.87 -20.14
C GLN A 56 -0.99 2.30 -20.18
N SER A 57 -0.36 2.04 -21.32
CA SER A 57 1.09 2.12 -21.53
C SER A 57 1.69 3.47 -21.18
N GLU A 58 0.95 4.57 -21.42
CA GLU A 58 1.36 5.95 -21.09
C GLU A 58 1.61 6.16 -19.59
N THR A 59 0.92 5.41 -18.73
CA THR A 59 0.99 5.56 -17.27
C THR A 59 1.81 4.48 -16.57
N ASN A 60 2.27 3.46 -17.32
CA ASN A 60 2.77 2.18 -16.79
C ASN A 60 1.83 1.61 -15.71
N GLY A 61 0.54 1.51 -16.05
CA GLY A 61 -0.56 1.11 -15.17
C GLY A 61 -1.73 0.54 -15.96
N TYR A 62 -2.92 0.62 -15.38
CA TYR A 62 -4.16 0.07 -15.92
C TYR A 62 -5.26 1.13 -15.99
N GLN A 63 -6.24 0.92 -16.87
CA GLN A 63 -7.29 1.90 -17.16
C GLN A 63 -8.26 2.08 -15.99
N LEU A 64 -8.63 3.34 -15.71
CA LEU A 64 -9.62 3.73 -14.72
C LEU A 64 -10.79 4.45 -15.42
N VAL A 65 -12.03 4.13 -15.05
CA VAL A 65 -13.22 4.79 -15.59
C VAL A 65 -13.98 5.49 -14.47
N ASP A 66 -13.96 6.82 -14.49
CA ASP A 66 -14.86 7.68 -13.71
C ASP A 66 -15.99 8.19 -14.62
N ARG A 67 -17.10 7.44 -14.70
CA ARG A 67 -18.25 7.82 -15.54
C ARG A 67 -18.95 9.10 -15.06
N GLN A 68 -18.80 9.45 -13.79
CA GLN A 68 -19.47 10.61 -13.18
C GLN A 68 -18.58 11.86 -13.17
N ARG A 69 -17.30 11.72 -13.53
CA ARG A 69 -16.26 12.78 -13.49
C ARG A 69 -16.11 13.41 -12.09
N CYS A 70 -16.44 12.67 -11.04
CA CYS A 70 -16.47 13.20 -9.69
C CYS A 70 -15.07 13.22 -9.03
N LEU A 71 -14.11 12.39 -9.49
CA LEU A 71 -12.73 12.37 -8.97
C LEU A 71 -12.02 13.71 -9.16
N GLN A 72 -12.38 14.48 -10.20
CA GLN A 72 -11.84 15.82 -10.41
C GLN A 72 -12.17 16.75 -9.23
N SER A 73 -13.31 16.57 -8.56
CA SER A 73 -13.65 17.33 -7.35
C SER A 73 -12.84 16.88 -6.13
N VAL A 74 -12.47 15.59 -6.07
CA VAL A 74 -11.71 14.99 -4.96
C VAL A 74 -10.23 15.42 -5.01
N PHE A 75 -9.61 15.35 -6.18
CA PHE A 75 -8.16 15.54 -6.33
C PHE A 75 -7.73 16.85 -7.01
N ALA A 76 -8.67 17.66 -7.52
CA ALA A 76 -8.40 18.85 -8.36
C ALA A 76 -7.53 18.59 -9.61
N ALA A 77 -7.37 17.32 -9.99
CA ALA A 77 -6.60 16.83 -11.12
C ALA A 77 -7.31 15.64 -11.78
N GLU A 78 -6.98 15.36 -13.03
CA GLU A 78 -7.53 14.21 -13.76
C GLU A 78 -6.84 12.92 -13.32
N VAL A 79 -7.64 11.90 -12.99
CA VAL A 79 -7.18 10.54 -12.75
C VAL A 79 -7.54 9.71 -13.97
N VAL A 80 -6.53 9.19 -14.68
CA VAL A 80 -6.74 8.43 -15.92
C VAL A 80 -6.45 6.94 -15.76
N GLY A 81 -5.80 6.53 -14.67
CA GLY A 81 -5.38 5.15 -14.48
C GLY A 81 -5.11 4.79 -13.03
N TRP A 82 -4.76 3.53 -12.81
CA TRP A 82 -4.42 2.97 -11.50
C TRP A 82 -3.30 1.94 -11.61
N ARG A 83 -2.62 1.64 -10.50
CA ARG A 83 -1.60 0.59 -10.44
C ARG A 83 -1.63 -0.14 -9.08
N PRO A 84 -1.68 -1.49 -9.06
CA PRO A 84 -1.55 -2.25 -7.83
C PRO A 84 -0.13 -2.14 -7.26
N ALA A 85 -0.03 -2.18 -5.93
CA ALA A 85 1.19 -2.38 -5.18
C ALA A 85 0.98 -3.54 -4.18
N PRO A 86 2.05 -4.14 -3.62
CA PRO A 86 1.92 -5.22 -2.65
C PRO A 86 1.15 -4.81 -1.38
N ASP A 87 1.28 -3.54 -1.01
CA ASP A 87 0.76 -2.90 0.20
C ASP A 87 -0.35 -1.86 -0.08
N GLY A 88 -0.80 -1.69 -1.34
CA GLY A 88 -1.75 -0.64 -1.67
C GLY A 88 -2.16 -0.54 -3.14
N ILE A 89 -2.77 0.59 -3.51
CA ILE A 89 -3.17 0.94 -4.87
C ILE A 89 -2.83 2.41 -5.13
N ALA A 90 -2.13 2.68 -6.23
CA ALA A 90 -1.89 4.02 -6.74
C ALA A 90 -2.98 4.45 -7.72
N LEU A 91 -3.45 5.70 -7.62
CA LEU A 91 -4.18 6.40 -8.67
C LEU A 91 -3.21 7.30 -9.45
N LEU A 92 -3.34 7.32 -10.78
CA LEU A 92 -2.33 7.85 -11.70
C LEU A 92 -2.84 9.04 -12.51
N GLN A 93 -1.96 10.03 -12.70
CA GLN A 93 -2.14 11.11 -13.68
C GLN A 93 -1.74 10.65 -15.09
N ALA A 94 -2.01 11.49 -16.10
CA ALA A 94 -1.71 11.20 -17.50
C ALA A 94 -0.23 10.96 -17.83
N ASP A 95 0.70 11.47 -17.01
CA ASP A 95 2.14 11.24 -17.13
C ASP A 95 2.64 9.98 -16.38
N GLY A 96 1.74 9.20 -15.79
CA GLY A 96 2.06 8.01 -14.98
C GLY A 96 2.56 8.31 -13.56
N SER A 97 2.64 9.57 -13.16
CA SER A 97 2.90 9.96 -11.78
C SER A 97 1.75 9.52 -10.86
N THR A 98 2.06 9.27 -9.60
CA THR A 98 1.08 8.84 -8.60
C THR A 98 0.45 10.07 -7.93
N LEU A 99 -0.83 10.30 -8.19
CA LEU A 99 -1.61 11.38 -7.60
C LEU A 99 -1.98 11.09 -6.15
N ALA A 100 -2.36 9.83 -5.87
CA ALA A 100 -2.72 9.36 -4.55
C ALA A 100 -2.34 7.89 -4.39
N PHE A 101 -1.82 7.51 -3.23
CA PHE A 101 -1.50 6.12 -2.89
C PHE A 101 -2.33 5.68 -1.69
N PHE A 102 -3.19 4.69 -1.90
CA PHE A 102 -4.05 4.13 -0.87
C PHE A 102 -3.41 2.87 -0.30
N SER A 103 -2.88 2.96 0.93
CA SER A 103 -2.35 1.82 1.67
C SER A 103 -3.47 0.87 2.10
N ARG A 104 -3.24 -0.44 1.98
CA ARG A 104 -4.18 -1.48 2.40
C ARG A 104 -4.29 -1.51 3.93
N ASP A 105 -5.52 -1.55 4.42
CA ASP A 105 -5.88 -1.58 5.83
C ASP A 105 -7.09 -2.52 6.01
N GLY A 106 -6.80 -3.82 6.07
CA GLY A 106 -7.81 -4.88 5.96
C GLY A 106 -8.46 -4.89 4.57
N ASP A 107 -9.80 -4.85 4.56
CA ASP A 107 -10.64 -4.82 3.35
C ASP A 107 -10.85 -3.39 2.79
N LEU A 108 -10.32 -2.38 3.49
CA LEU A 108 -10.34 -0.98 3.08
C LEU A 108 -8.94 -0.56 2.64
N TYR A 109 -8.84 0.43 1.76
CA TYR A 109 -7.58 1.12 1.50
C TYR A 109 -7.72 2.59 1.90
N ARG A 110 -6.67 3.19 2.47
CA ARG A 110 -6.69 4.54 3.03
C ARG A 110 -5.53 5.38 2.50
N ASN A 111 -5.79 6.64 2.23
CA ASN A 111 -4.78 7.64 1.91
C ASN A 111 -4.93 8.82 2.87
N GLN A 112 -3.84 9.19 3.55
CA GLN A 112 -3.80 10.36 4.44
C GLN A 112 -3.19 11.55 3.68
N LEU A 113 -4.04 12.42 3.12
CA LEU A 113 -3.64 13.67 2.47
C LEU A 113 -3.27 14.75 3.51
N GLY A 114 -2.13 14.54 4.18
CA GLY A 114 -1.57 15.51 5.12
C GLY A 114 -2.53 15.88 6.26
N ALA A 115 -2.83 17.17 6.40
CA ALA A 115 -3.75 17.69 7.42
C ALA A 115 -5.23 17.77 6.95
N GLY A 116 -5.56 17.22 5.78
CA GLY A 116 -6.92 17.14 5.25
C GLY A 116 -7.65 15.85 5.66
N ASP A 117 -8.87 15.70 5.15
CA ASP A 117 -9.68 14.50 5.36
C ASP A 117 -9.00 13.24 4.79
N ALA A 118 -9.09 12.14 5.53
CA ALA A 118 -8.57 10.86 5.09
C ALA A 118 -9.45 10.30 3.96
N LEU A 119 -8.86 10.10 2.78
CA LEU A 119 -9.52 9.41 1.69
C LEU A 119 -9.53 7.91 1.93
N THR A 120 -10.63 7.29 1.51
CA THR A 120 -10.83 5.85 1.54
C THR A 120 -11.12 5.33 0.14
N LEU A 121 -10.70 4.09 -0.14
CA LEU A 121 -10.94 3.37 -1.39
C LEU A 121 -11.44 1.96 -1.02
N LYS A 122 -12.62 1.59 -1.51
CA LYS A 122 -13.32 0.35 -1.15
C LYS A 122 -13.95 -0.31 -2.37
N ALA A 123 -13.84 -1.63 -2.51
CA ALA A 123 -14.57 -2.38 -3.53
C ALA A 123 -16.08 -2.41 -3.23
N LEU A 124 -16.93 -2.38 -4.26
CA LEU A 124 -18.39 -2.28 -4.13
C LEU A 124 -19.17 -3.61 -4.24
N ALA A 125 -18.44 -4.72 -4.44
CA ALA A 125 -18.95 -6.07 -4.74
C ALA A 125 -19.55 -6.26 -6.14
#